data_AF-A0A0C2EKI9-F1
#
_entry.id   AF-A0A0C2EKI9-F1
#
_cell.length_a   1.000
_cell.length_b   1.000
_cell.length_c   1.000
_cell.angle_alpha   90.00
_cell.angle_beta   90.00
_cell.angle_gamma   90.00
#
_symmetry.space_group_name_H-M   'P 1'
#
loop_
_entity.id
_entity.type
_entity.pdbx_description
1 polymer ?
#
loop_
_entity_poly.entity_id
_entity_poly.type
_entity_poly.pdbx_seq_one_letter_code
_entity_poly.pdbx_strand_id
1 'polypeptide(L)'
;MINRQQGFTLLEVMAALAIFSMLSVLAFMIFSQASELHQRSQKEIQQFNQLQRTITILDNDLLQLIARRNRSTDKIMVLGEEAIFTTQSRDPLAPLSEAQTLLTVHWYLRNHTLYRAVRTSVDGRKDQPAQAMLEHVESFLLESNSGESQELPLSVTLHLQTQQYGGLQRRFALPEQLAREESPAQTQAGNNNHE
;
A
#
# COMPACT_ATOMS: atom_id res chain seq x y z
N MET A 1 35.23 -66.95 39.07
CA MET A 1 35.81 -65.98 38.12
C MET A 1 35.43 -64.59 38.61
N ILE A 2 36.40 -63.82 39.10
CA ILE A 2 36.14 -62.47 39.65
C ILE A 2 36.18 -61.49 38.47
N ASN A 3 35.03 -60.93 38.14
CA ASN A 3 34.89 -59.92 37.10
C ASN A 3 35.53 -58.62 37.63
N ARG A 4 36.63 -58.16 37.02
CA ARG A 4 37.23 -56.86 37.34
C ARG A 4 36.26 -55.77 36.89
N GLN A 5 35.60 -55.10 37.82
CA GLN A 5 34.81 -53.92 37.52
C GLN A 5 35.76 -52.81 37.02
N GLN A 6 35.68 -52.50 35.73
CA GLN A 6 36.32 -51.33 35.15
C GLN A 6 35.48 -50.10 35.50
N GLY A 7 35.93 -49.31 36.48
CA GLY A 7 35.34 -48.01 36.79
C GLY A 7 35.77 -46.96 35.76
N PHE A 8 34.95 -45.93 35.59
CA PHE A 8 35.26 -44.78 34.74
C PHE A 8 36.52 -44.06 35.22
N THR A 9 37.38 -43.67 34.29
CA THR A 9 38.55 -42.84 34.62
C THR A 9 38.16 -41.37 34.69
N LEU A 10 38.89 -40.59 35.49
CA LEU A 10 38.73 -39.13 35.53
C LEU A 10 38.86 -38.51 34.13
N LEU A 11 39.79 -39.03 33.32
CA LEU A 11 40.04 -38.57 31.96
C LEU A 11 38.83 -38.76 31.04
N GLU A 12 38.08 -39.85 31.21
CA GLU A 12 36.90 -40.17 30.40
C GLU A 12 35.73 -39.23 30.73
N VAL A 13 35.51 -38.93 32.01
CA VAL A 13 34.51 -37.95 32.45
C VAL A 13 34.88 -36.54 31.98
N MET A 14 36.16 -36.15 32.08
CA MET A 14 36.62 -34.84 31.61
C MET A 14 36.48 -34.71 30.09
N ALA A 15 36.83 -35.75 29.32
CA ALA A 15 36.65 -35.76 27.88
C ALA A 15 35.16 -35.68 27.50
N ALA A 16 34.30 -36.44 28.18
CA ALA A 16 32.85 -36.40 27.95
C ALA A 16 32.27 -35.00 28.22
N LEU A 17 32.67 -34.34 29.32
CA LEU A 17 32.24 -32.98 29.65
C LEU A 17 32.78 -31.95 28.66
N ALA A 18 34.03 -32.08 28.19
CA ALA A 18 34.60 -31.21 27.19
C ALA A 18 33.84 -31.31 25.86
N ILE A 19 33.57 -32.51 25.37
CA ILE A 19 32.80 -32.73 24.13
C ILE A 19 31.38 -32.22 24.31
N PHE A 20 30.72 -32.55 25.43
CA PHE A 20 29.34 -32.13 25.68
C PHE A 20 29.19 -30.61 25.75
N SER A 21 30.12 -29.93 26.43
CA SER A 21 30.11 -28.46 26.50
C SER A 21 30.33 -27.82 25.13
N MET A 22 31.26 -28.35 24.32
CA MET A 22 31.45 -27.88 22.94
C MET A 22 30.20 -28.06 22.08
N LEU A 23 29.57 -29.24 22.13
CA LEU A 23 28.33 -29.51 21.38
C LEU A 23 27.18 -28.59 21.83
N SER A 24 27.05 -28.35 23.13
CA SER A 24 26.02 -27.46 23.68
C SER A 24 26.22 -26.02 23.19
N VAL A 25 27.46 -25.53 23.17
CA VAL A 25 27.79 -24.19 22.66
C VAL A 25 27.51 -24.10 21.16
N LEU A 26 27.88 -25.12 20.37
CA LEU A 26 27.58 -25.18 18.94
C LEU A 26 26.07 -25.13 18.65
N ALA A 27 25.29 -25.93 19.37
CA ALA A 27 23.84 -25.94 19.23
C ALA A 27 23.23 -24.57 19.58
N PHE A 28 23.71 -23.94 20.65
CA PHE A 28 23.27 -22.61 21.05
C PHE A 28 23.60 -21.54 20.01
N MET A 29 24.79 -21.58 19.41
CA MET A 29 25.18 -20.63 18.35
C MET A 29 24.28 -20.74 17.11
N ILE A 30 23.97 -21.97 16.67
CA ILE A 30 23.07 -22.20 15.53
C ILE A 30 21.67 -21.64 15.83
N PHE A 31 21.15 -21.92 17.04
CA PHE A 31 19.85 -21.41 17.45
C PHE A 31 19.83 -19.87 17.49
N SER A 32 20.86 -19.25 18.07
CA SER A 32 20.97 -17.79 18.13
C SER A 32 20.99 -17.17 16.74
N GLN A 33 21.77 -17.75 15.82
CA GLN A 33 21.84 -17.27 14.44
C GLN A 33 20.51 -17.44 13.70
N ALA A 34 19.85 -18.58 13.85
CA ALA A 34 18.53 -18.80 13.26
C ALA A 34 17.49 -17.82 13.80
N SER A 35 17.55 -17.50 15.09
CA SER A 35 16.67 -16.52 15.73
C SER A 35 16.89 -15.11 15.20
N GLU A 36 18.14 -14.67 15.09
CA GLU A 36 18.50 -13.36 14.54
C GLU A 36 18.07 -13.22 13.06
N LEU A 37 18.32 -14.26 12.26
CA LEU A 37 17.88 -14.30 10.87
C LEU A 37 16.37 -14.21 10.75
N HIS A 38 15.64 -14.93 11.61
CA HIS A 38 14.19 -14.86 11.65
C HIS A 38 13.70 -13.45 11.98
N GLN A 39 14.29 -12.79 12.98
CA GLN A 39 13.93 -11.40 13.33
C GLN A 39 14.17 -10.41 12.18
N ARG A 40 15.31 -10.54 11.48
CA ARG A 40 15.60 -9.71 10.30
C ARG A 40 14.60 -9.95 9.17
N SER A 41 14.32 -11.22 8.87
CA SER A 41 13.34 -11.60 7.84
C SER A 41 11.95 -11.06 8.15
N GLN A 42 11.51 -11.13 9.41
CA GLN A 42 10.20 -10.60 9.80
C GLN A 42 10.09 -9.09 9.59
N LYS A 43 11.17 -8.34 9.85
CA LYS A 43 11.21 -6.90 9.57
C LYS A 43 11.07 -6.60 8.08
N GLU A 44 11.79 -7.33 7.23
CA GLU A 44 11.70 -7.17 5.77
C GLU A 44 10.30 -7.52 5.24
N ILE A 45 9.69 -8.59 5.75
CA ILE A 45 8.32 -8.98 5.41
C ILE A 45 7.33 -7.88 5.79
N GLN A 46 7.46 -7.28 6.97
CA GLN A 46 6.59 -6.18 7.42
C GLN A 46 6.70 -4.96 6.49
N GLN A 47 7.92 -4.58 6.10
CA GLN A 47 8.16 -3.46 5.18
C GLN A 47 7.58 -3.73 3.79
N PHE A 48 7.78 -4.93 3.27
CA PHE A 48 7.20 -5.34 1.98
C PHE A 48 5.67 -5.34 2.02
N ASN A 49 5.08 -5.85 3.11
CA ASN A 49 3.63 -5.83 3.30
C ASN A 49 3.07 -4.40 3.37
N GLN A 50 3.82 -3.46 3.96
CA GLN A 50 3.44 -2.05 3.98
C GLN A 50 3.43 -1.44 2.57
N LEU A 51 4.45 -1.73 1.76
CA LEU A 51 4.50 -1.33 0.34
C LEU A 51 3.32 -1.91 -0.44
N GLN A 52 3.10 -3.22 -0.36
CA GLN A 52 1.98 -3.91 -1.01
C GLN A 52 0.64 -3.31 -0.61
N ARG A 53 0.40 -3.13 0.69
CA ARG A 53 -0.83 -2.53 1.21
C ARG A 53 -1.04 -1.12 0.65
N THR A 54 0.01 -0.31 0.60
CA THR A 54 -0.04 1.05 0.07
C THR A 54 -0.46 1.07 -1.39
N ILE A 55 0.17 0.23 -2.22
CA ILE A 55 -0.16 0.08 -3.64
C ILE A 55 -1.60 -0.40 -3.81
N THR A 56 -2.03 -1.39 -3.02
CA THR A 56 -3.41 -1.91 -3.07
C THR A 56 -4.44 -0.86 -2.67
N ILE A 57 -4.18 -0.03 -1.64
CA ILE A 57 -5.10 1.05 -1.25
C ILE A 57 -5.18 2.08 -2.38
N LEU A 58 -4.05 2.48 -2.96
CA LEU A 58 -4.04 3.40 -4.10
C LEU A 58 -4.77 2.83 -5.31
N ASP A 59 -4.57 1.56 -5.63
CA ASP A 59 -5.27 0.86 -6.71
C ASP A 59 -6.79 0.88 -6.49
N ASN A 60 -7.24 0.56 -5.27
CA ASN A 60 -8.66 0.62 -4.93
C ASN A 60 -9.24 2.03 -5.04
N ASP A 61 -8.50 3.06 -4.62
CA ASP A 61 -8.92 4.45 -4.78
C ASP A 61 -9.08 4.81 -6.27
N LEU A 62 -8.17 4.36 -7.13
CA LEU A 62 -8.20 4.61 -8.57
C LEU A 62 -9.33 3.81 -9.27
N LEU A 63 -9.58 2.57 -8.84
CA LEU A 63 -10.66 1.73 -9.36
C LEU A 63 -12.06 2.24 -9.00
N GLN A 64 -12.19 2.93 -7.86
CA GLN A 64 -13.45 3.50 -7.39
C GLN A 64 -13.57 5.01 -7.71
N LEU A 65 -12.69 5.52 -8.57
CA LEU A 65 -12.68 6.91 -8.99
C LEU A 65 -13.99 7.29 -9.68
N ILE A 66 -14.47 8.52 -9.43
CA ILE A 66 -15.61 9.12 -10.12
C ILE A 66 -15.19 10.42 -10.79
N ALA A 67 -15.71 10.66 -12.00
CA ALA A 67 -15.49 11.88 -12.77
C ALA A 67 -16.26 13.08 -12.17
N ARG A 68 -15.84 13.55 -11.00
CA ARG A 68 -16.47 14.68 -10.32
C ARG A 68 -15.49 15.81 -10.09
N ARG A 69 -15.84 17.00 -10.57
CA ARG A 69 -15.10 18.24 -10.34
C ARG A 69 -14.99 18.56 -8.85
N ASN A 70 -13.77 18.67 -8.34
CA ASN A 70 -13.48 19.03 -6.96
C ASN A 70 -13.56 20.56 -6.79
N ARG A 71 -14.27 21.04 -5.78
CA ARG A 71 -14.43 22.50 -5.53
C ARG A 71 -13.13 23.20 -5.11
N SER A 72 -12.18 22.48 -4.52
CA SER A 72 -10.91 23.06 -4.04
C SER A 72 -9.90 23.24 -5.16
N THR A 73 -9.88 22.34 -6.14
CA THR A 73 -8.91 22.35 -7.24
C THR A 73 -9.51 22.75 -8.59
N ASP A 74 -10.84 22.79 -8.69
CA ASP A 74 -11.63 23.00 -9.91
C ASP A 74 -11.35 21.98 -11.04
N LYS A 75 -10.73 20.85 -10.70
CA LYS A 75 -10.40 19.75 -11.61
C LYS A 75 -11.10 18.47 -11.17
N ILE A 76 -11.33 17.55 -12.10
CA ILE A 76 -11.84 16.20 -11.77
C ILE A 76 -10.79 15.42 -10.99
N MET A 77 -9.54 15.54 -11.44
CA MET A 77 -8.39 14.89 -10.83
C MET A 77 -7.15 15.78 -10.99
N VAL A 78 -6.32 15.78 -9.96
CA VAL A 78 -4.95 16.30 -9.99
C VAL A 78 -4.03 15.10 -9.91
N LEU A 79 -3.06 15.01 -10.82
CA LEU A 79 -2.01 14.00 -10.85
C LEU A 79 -0.65 14.71 -10.98
N GLY A 80 0.36 14.18 -10.32
CA GLY A 80 1.69 14.74 -10.23
C GLY A 80 2.39 14.22 -8.98
N GLU A 81 3.20 15.07 -8.36
CA GLU A 81 3.84 14.80 -7.05
C GLU A 81 2.82 14.73 -5.89
N GLU A 82 1.62 15.24 -6.14
CA GLU A 82 0.45 15.05 -5.31
C GLU A 82 -0.70 14.57 -6.21
N ALA A 83 -1.62 13.79 -5.64
CA ALA A 83 -2.82 13.36 -6.34
C ALA A 83 -4.08 13.61 -5.52
N ILE A 84 -5.06 14.27 -6.16
CA ILE A 84 -6.34 14.63 -5.54
C ILE A 84 -7.45 14.21 -6.49
N PHE A 85 -8.35 13.36 -6.02
CA PHE A 85 -9.52 12.91 -6.79
C PHE A 85 -10.64 12.43 -5.87
N THR A 86 -11.82 12.22 -6.46
CA THR A 86 -12.99 11.69 -5.74
C THR A 86 -13.11 10.19 -5.97
N THR A 87 -13.21 9.42 -4.89
CA THR A 87 -13.45 7.97 -4.92
C THR A 87 -14.74 7.63 -4.20
N GLN A 88 -15.43 6.58 -4.65
CA GLN A 88 -16.43 5.92 -3.83
C GLN A 88 -15.74 5.14 -2.72
N SER A 89 -16.40 5.05 -1.57
CA SER A 89 -15.97 4.18 -0.49
C SER A 89 -17.17 3.80 0.37
N ARG A 90 -17.11 2.60 0.93
CA ARG A 90 -18.13 2.09 1.84
C ARG A 90 -17.45 1.70 3.14
N ASP A 91 -18.07 2.08 4.25
CA ASP A 91 -17.66 1.60 5.57
C ASP A 91 -17.90 0.07 5.63
N PRO A 92 -16.86 -0.75 5.88
CA PRO A 92 -17.01 -2.20 5.98
C PRO A 92 -17.97 -2.64 7.11
N LEU A 93 -18.13 -1.80 8.14
CA LEU A 93 -19.00 -2.06 9.29
C LEU A 93 -20.44 -1.59 9.06
N ALA A 94 -20.67 -0.78 8.02
CA ALA A 94 -22.00 -0.29 7.70
C ALA A 94 -22.88 -1.39 7.07
N PRO A 95 -24.20 -1.41 7.37
CA PRO A 95 -25.16 -2.28 6.71
C PRO A 95 -25.04 -2.25 5.18
N LEU A 96 -25.34 -3.37 4.52
CA LEU A 96 -25.36 -3.46 3.04
C LEU A 96 -26.36 -2.49 2.40
N SER A 97 -27.35 -2.03 3.15
CA SER A 97 -28.33 -1.05 2.71
C SER A 97 -27.81 0.39 2.70
N GLU A 98 -26.68 0.68 3.34
CA GLU A 98 -26.12 2.04 3.32
C GLU A 98 -25.43 2.33 1.99
N ALA A 99 -25.72 3.50 1.44
CA ALA A 99 -25.16 3.95 0.17
C ALA A 99 -23.65 4.18 0.27
N GLN A 100 -22.96 4.01 -0.86
CA GLN A 100 -21.56 4.36 -0.95
C GLN A 100 -21.38 5.86 -0.71
N THR A 101 -20.40 6.19 0.13
CA THR A 101 -20.04 7.59 0.42
C THR A 101 -18.97 8.06 -0.55
N LEU A 102 -19.00 9.35 -0.86
CA LEU A 102 -17.99 9.97 -1.72
C LEU A 102 -16.91 10.60 -0.87
N LEU A 103 -15.66 10.21 -1.13
CA LEU A 103 -14.50 10.70 -0.42
C LEU A 103 -13.62 11.47 -1.40
N THR A 104 -13.11 12.63 -0.97
CA THR A 104 -11.93 13.20 -1.62
C THR A 104 -10.70 12.60 -0.97
N VAL A 105 -9.88 11.92 -1.77
CA VAL A 105 -8.57 11.41 -1.35
C VAL A 105 -7.49 12.38 -1.79
N HIS A 106 -6.48 12.53 -0.94
CA HIS A 106 -5.29 13.32 -1.23
C HIS A 106 -4.05 12.50 -0.87
N TRP A 107 -3.29 12.15 -1.90
CA TRP A 107 -2.01 11.46 -1.79
C TRP A 107 -0.87 12.45 -1.97
N TYR A 108 0.06 12.48 -1.02
CA TYR A 108 1.19 13.41 -1.06
C TYR A 108 2.38 12.86 -0.26
N LEU A 109 3.58 13.26 -0.69
CA LEU A 109 4.83 12.92 -0.01
C LEU A 109 5.24 14.06 0.93
N ARG A 110 5.52 13.73 2.20
CA ARG A 110 6.06 14.69 3.17
C ARG A 110 7.06 14.00 4.09
N ASN A 111 8.23 14.61 4.30
CA ASN A 111 9.26 14.10 5.22
C ASN A 111 9.63 12.62 4.95
N HIS A 112 9.75 12.23 3.67
CA HIS A 112 10.02 10.85 3.23
C HIS A 112 8.92 9.82 3.59
N THR A 113 7.72 10.29 3.93
CA THR A 113 6.56 9.45 4.20
C THR A 113 5.44 9.81 3.24
N LEU A 114 4.93 8.81 2.53
CA LEU A 114 3.76 8.93 1.68
C LEU A 114 2.52 8.89 2.58
N TYR A 115 1.69 9.92 2.47
CA TYR A 115 0.46 10.05 3.23
C TYR A 115 -0.76 9.92 2.32
N ARG A 116 -1.84 9.38 2.89
CA ARG A 116 -3.19 9.42 2.34
C ARG A 116 -4.10 10.17 3.30
N ALA A 117 -4.60 11.32 2.88
CA ALA A 117 -5.62 12.08 3.60
C ALA A 117 -7.01 11.88 2.94
N VAL A 118 -8.05 11.90 3.77
CA VAL A 118 -9.43 11.61 3.35
C VAL A 118 -10.37 12.67 3.90
N ARG A 119 -11.28 13.16 3.05
CA ARG A 119 -12.38 14.03 3.45
C ARG A 119 -13.72 13.34 3.18
N THR A 120 -14.49 13.10 4.24
CA THR A 120 -15.80 12.41 4.21
C THR A 120 -16.97 13.28 3.81
N SER A 121 -16.82 14.59 3.98
CA SER A 121 -17.70 15.53 3.31
C SER A 121 -16.89 16.16 2.19
N VAL A 122 -17.37 15.96 0.97
CA VAL A 122 -16.86 16.60 -0.24
C VAL A 122 -16.87 18.15 -0.10
N ASP A 123 -17.61 18.68 0.89
CA ASP A 123 -17.74 20.10 1.24
C ASP A 123 -17.33 20.45 2.69
N GLY A 124 -16.87 19.49 3.50
CA GLY A 124 -16.61 19.69 4.93
C GLY A 124 -15.16 20.08 5.20
N ARG A 125 -14.95 21.14 5.98
CA ARG A 125 -13.63 21.64 6.41
C ARG A 125 -12.87 20.76 7.40
N LYS A 126 -13.39 19.57 7.76
CA LYS A 126 -12.82 18.73 8.82
C LYS A 126 -12.19 17.48 8.20
N ASP A 127 -10.89 17.55 7.98
CA ASP A 127 -10.09 16.46 7.43
C ASP A 127 -9.95 15.34 8.46
N GLN A 128 -10.07 14.08 8.02
CA GLN A 128 -9.55 12.98 8.83
C GLN A 128 -8.02 13.13 8.95
N PRO A 129 -7.42 12.69 10.08
CA PRO A 129 -5.97 12.73 10.20
C PRO A 129 -5.34 11.96 9.03
N ALA A 130 -4.35 12.57 8.39
CA ALA A 130 -3.63 11.93 7.30
C ALA A 130 -2.98 10.64 7.79
N GLN A 131 -3.23 9.55 7.08
CA GLN A 131 -2.71 8.24 7.43
C GLN A 131 -1.36 8.05 6.74
N ALA A 132 -0.32 7.71 7.51
CA ALA A 132 0.97 7.32 6.97
C ALA A 132 0.85 5.97 6.26
N MET A 133 1.19 5.92 4.99
CA MET A 133 1.05 4.73 4.14
C MET A 133 2.38 3.99 4.04
N LEU A 134 3.42 4.70 3.61
CA LEU A 134 4.73 4.13 3.34
C LEU A 134 5.82 5.10 3.76
N GLU A 135 6.78 4.64 4.55
CA GLU A 135 7.96 5.40 4.98
C GLU A 135 9.15 5.14 4.04
N HIS A 136 10.18 5.98 4.15
CA HIS A 136 11.43 5.88 3.35
C HIS A 136 11.19 5.99 1.83
N VAL A 137 10.25 6.86 1.46
CA VAL A 137 9.94 7.21 0.08
C VAL A 137 10.74 8.45 -0.31
N GLU A 138 11.52 8.35 -1.38
CA GLU A 138 12.35 9.43 -1.92
C GLU A 138 11.56 10.29 -2.90
N SER A 139 10.75 9.67 -3.75
CA SER A 139 9.86 10.38 -4.68
C SER A 139 8.57 9.60 -4.93
N PHE A 140 7.51 10.35 -5.21
CA PHE A 140 6.19 9.84 -5.58
C PHE A 140 5.67 10.70 -6.73
N LEU A 141 5.21 10.06 -7.78
CA LEU A 141 4.65 10.73 -8.95
C LEU A 141 3.56 9.83 -9.55
N LEU A 142 2.40 10.41 -9.83
CA LEU A 142 1.36 9.77 -10.63
C LEU A 142 1.22 10.50 -11.95
N GLU A 143 1.33 9.77 -13.05
CA GLU A 143 1.20 10.31 -14.40
C GLU A 143 0.02 9.68 -15.14
N SER A 144 -0.73 10.52 -15.85
CA SER A 144 -1.80 10.09 -16.74
C SER A 144 -1.25 9.65 -18.11
N ASN A 145 -1.87 8.66 -18.75
CA ASN A 145 -1.57 8.36 -20.16
C ASN A 145 -2.13 9.40 -21.15
N SER A 146 -3.06 10.27 -20.74
CA SER A 146 -3.63 11.35 -21.56
C SER A 146 -2.83 12.66 -21.50
N GLY A 147 -1.76 12.72 -20.68
CA GLY A 147 -0.96 13.93 -20.46
C GLY A 147 -1.76 15.02 -19.72
N GLU A 148 -1.56 16.29 -20.09
CA GLU A 148 -2.33 17.43 -19.56
C GLU A 148 -3.69 17.64 -20.24
N SER A 149 -4.08 16.75 -21.17
CA SER A 149 -5.37 16.83 -21.85
C SER A 149 -6.49 16.75 -20.83
N GLN A 150 -7.55 17.54 -21.04
CA GLN A 150 -8.71 17.59 -20.13
C GLN A 150 -9.56 16.30 -20.19
N GLU A 151 -9.24 15.42 -21.15
CA GLU A 151 -9.84 14.09 -21.29
C GLU A 151 -9.44 13.15 -20.14
N LEU A 152 -10.43 12.41 -19.66
CA LEU A 152 -10.25 11.43 -18.59
C LEU A 152 -9.28 10.32 -19.01
N PRO A 153 -8.21 10.05 -18.24
CA PRO A 153 -7.28 9.00 -18.59
C PRO A 153 -7.90 7.62 -18.62
N LEU A 154 -7.31 6.76 -19.44
CA LEU A 154 -7.59 5.32 -19.43
C LEU A 154 -6.69 4.59 -18.43
N SER A 155 -5.53 5.16 -18.10
CA SER A 155 -4.60 4.59 -17.13
C SER A 155 -3.76 5.64 -16.41
N VAL A 156 -3.38 5.32 -15.19
CA VAL A 156 -2.45 6.12 -14.36
C VAL A 156 -1.23 5.28 -14.06
N THR A 157 -0.04 5.87 -14.16
CA THR A 157 1.23 5.22 -13.86
C THR A 157 1.82 5.82 -12.59
N LEU A 158 2.00 5.00 -11.57
CA LEU A 158 2.77 5.31 -10.37
C LEU A 158 4.24 5.14 -10.65
N HIS A 159 5.02 6.18 -10.35
CA HIS A 159 6.45 6.17 -10.22
C HIS A 159 6.79 6.42 -8.75
N LEU A 160 7.45 5.46 -8.13
CA LEU A 160 7.80 5.51 -6.71
C LEU A 160 9.27 5.18 -6.56
N GLN A 161 10.05 6.09 -5.98
CA GLN A 161 11.42 5.80 -5.58
C GLN A 161 11.45 5.55 -4.08
N THR A 162 11.98 4.40 -3.68
CA THR A 162 12.12 4.03 -2.26
C THR A 162 13.58 3.77 -1.93
N GLN A 163 13.97 4.05 -0.69
CA GLN A 163 15.34 3.82 -0.24
C GLN A 163 15.71 2.33 -0.24
N GLN A 164 14.73 1.45 0.01
CA GLN A 164 14.96 0.01 0.20
C GLN A 164 14.82 -0.82 -1.07
N TYR A 165 13.86 -0.48 -1.94
CA TYR A 165 13.53 -1.27 -3.14
C TYR A 165 13.91 -0.56 -4.45
N GLY A 166 14.44 0.68 -4.38
CA GLY A 166 14.75 1.48 -5.54
C GLY A 166 13.48 1.98 -6.26
N GLY A 167 13.59 2.12 -7.58
CA GLY A 167 12.53 2.64 -8.44
C GLY A 167 11.50 1.57 -8.78
N LEU A 168 10.24 1.83 -8.41
CA LEU A 168 9.08 1.01 -8.71
C LEU A 168 8.15 1.77 -9.65
N GLN A 169 7.68 1.07 -10.69
CA GLN A 169 6.67 1.59 -11.61
C GLN A 169 5.48 0.64 -11.67
N ARG A 170 4.26 1.18 -11.53
CA ARG A 170 3.02 0.40 -11.61
C ARG A 170 1.97 1.16 -12.42
N ARG A 171 1.44 0.53 -13.46
CA ARG A 171 0.31 1.08 -14.24
C ARG A 171 -1.02 0.51 -13.73
N PHE A 172 -1.97 1.40 -13.52
CA PHE A 172 -3.35 1.12 -13.11
C PHE A 172 -4.29 1.46 -14.26
N ALA A 173 -5.24 0.58 -14.55
CA ALA A 173 -6.31 0.87 -15.49
C ALA A 173 -7.43 1.60 -14.76
N LEU A 174 -8.00 2.62 -15.39
CA LEU A 174 -9.15 3.34 -14.85
C LEU A 174 -10.47 2.77 -15.40
N PRO A 175 -11.58 2.84 -14.65
CA PRO A 175 -12.89 2.36 -15.11
C PRO A 175 -13.34 3.06 -16.40
N GLU A 176 -13.80 2.29 -17.39
CA GLU A 176 -14.32 2.82 -18.66
C GLU A 176 -15.52 3.77 -18.50
N GLN A 177 -16.24 3.65 -17.38
CA GLN A 177 -17.41 4.49 -17.06
C GLN A 177 -17.03 5.98 -16.93
N LEU A 178 -15.79 6.27 -16.54
CA LEU A 178 -15.27 7.63 -16.50
C LEU A 178 -15.28 8.27 -17.90
N ALA A 179 -14.85 7.53 -18.92
CA ALA A 179 -14.81 8.03 -20.30
C ALA A 179 -16.22 8.30 -20.90
N ARG A 180 -17.28 7.76 -20.30
CA ARG A 180 -18.67 7.90 -20.80
C ARG A 180 -19.38 9.14 -20.27
N GLU A 181 -19.04 9.63 -19.08
CA GLU A 181 -19.76 10.74 -18.42
C GLU A 181 -19.47 12.13 -19.03
N GLU A 182 -18.38 12.27 -19.81
CA GLU A 182 -18.11 13.49 -20.60
C GLU A 182 -18.80 13.51 -21.97
N SER A 183 -19.41 12.41 -22.42
CA SER A 183 -20.29 12.46 -23.58
C SER A 183 -21.62 13.09 -23.14
N PRO A 184 -21.95 14.33 -23.57
CA PRO A 184 -23.23 14.91 -23.18
C PRO A 184 -24.33 13.99 -23.67
N ALA A 185 -25.19 13.58 -22.73
CA ALA A 185 -26.49 13.03 -23.06
C ALA A 185 -27.09 13.93 -24.14
N GLN A 186 -27.29 13.36 -25.33
CA GLN A 186 -27.98 14.04 -26.42
C GLN A 186 -29.33 14.50 -25.90
N THR A 187 -29.36 15.78 -25.55
CA THR A 187 -30.57 16.49 -25.20
C THR A 187 -31.25 16.77 -26.52
N GLN A 188 -32.10 15.84 -26.99
CA GLN A 188 -33.17 16.17 -27.92
C GLN A 188 -34.48 16.02 -27.18
N ALA A 189 -34.75 17.04 -26.36
CA ALA A 189 -36.11 17.45 -26.09
C ALA A 189 -36.68 18.09 -27.36
N GLY A 190 -37.89 17.67 -27.74
CA GLY A 190 -38.84 18.48 -28.49
C GLY A 190 -38.62 18.54 -30.01
N ASN A 191 -39.40 17.73 -30.73
CA ASN A 191 -39.99 18.24 -31.96
C ASN A 191 -41.51 18.00 -31.91
N ASN A 192 -42.18 18.84 -31.12
CA ASN A 192 -43.57 19.19 -31.40
C ASN A 192 -43.52 20.32 -32.42
N ASN A 193 -44.01 20.07 -33.65
CA ASN A 193 -44.89 20.97 -34.39
C ASN A 193 -45.23 20.43 -35.79
N HIS A 194 -46.55 20.33 -36.04
CA HIS A 194 -47.30 20.49 -37.31
C HIS A 194 -46.98 19.47 -38.44
N GLU A 195 -47.92 18.77 -39.08
CA GLU A 195 -49.33 19.02 -39.47
C GLU A 195 -50.24 17.80 -39.21
#